data_AF-A0A5C7S5N0-F1
#
_entry.id   AF-A0A5C7S5N0-F1
#
_cell.length_a   1.000
_cell.length_b   1.000
_cell.length_c   1.000
_cell.angle_alpha   90.00
_cell.angle_beta   90.00
_cell.angle_gamma   90.00
#
_symmetry.space_group_name_H-M   'P 1'
#
loop_
_entity.id
_entity.type
_entity.pdbx_description
1 polymer ?
#
loop_
_entity_poly.entity_id
_entity_poly.type
_entity_poly.pdbx_seq_one_letter_code
_entity_poly.pdbx_strand_id
1 'polypeptide(L)'
;MPYRLGRGAAGSEPIAAEAVVEINQEKLMFEWVLLFALTLKTTPGEIRDISPVIVQGFTSKERCTQAGELLARQTIVLAGRARKQQGVRNDTSEGIPSINFECLQIQK
;
A
#
# COMPACT_ATOMS: atom_id res chain seq x y z
N MET A 1 -11.91 47.93 -67.58
CA MET A 1 -13.38 47.74 -67.65
C MET A 1 -13.66 46.24 -67.49
N PRO A 2 -14.64 45.85 -66.65
CA PRO A 2 -14.34 45.10 -65.44
C PRO A 2 -14.66 43.59 -65.48
N TYR A 3 -14.11 42.95 -64.45
CA TYR A 3 -14.08 41.53 -64.18
C TYR A 3 -15.33 41.00 -63.46
N ARG A 4 -15.67 39.77 -63.83
CA ARG A 4 -16.26 38.63 -63.10
C ARG A 4 -16.82 38.83 -61.68
N LEU A 5 -18.03 38.30 -61.53
CA LEU A 5 -18.69 37.83 -60.30
C LEU A 5 -17.82 36.83 -59.50
N GLY A 6 -17.73 37.07 -58.19
CA GLY A 6 -17.43 36.07 -57.15
C GLY A 6 -18.26 36.45 -55.91
N ARG A 7 -19.39 35.79 -55.66
CA ARG A 7 -19.54 34.56 -54.84
C ARG A 7 -19.22 34.81 -53.37
N GLY A 8 -20.28 34.86 -52.57
CA GLY A 8 -20.20 34.97 -51.12
C GLY A 8 -19.48 33.79 -50.46
N ALA A 9 -18.83 34.10 -49.35
CA ALA A 9 -18.51 33.21 -48.24
C ALA A 9 -18.44 34.16 -47.04
N ALA A 10 -19.53 34.29 -46.29
CA ALA A 10 -19.68 33.54 -45.04
C ALA A 10 -18.45 33.73 -44.15
N GLY A 11 -18.48 34.80 -43.35
CA GLY A 11 -17.62 34.94 -42.19
C GLY A 11 -17.92 33.79 -41.25
N SER A 12 -17.01 32.83 -41.20
CA SER A 12 -16.93 31.82 -40.16
C SER A 12 -15.50 31.87 -39.65
N GLU A 13 -15.29 32.67 -38.61
CA GLU A 13 -14.20 32.45 -37.68
C GLU A 13 -14.62 31.26 -36.80
N PRO A 14 -13.89 30.15 -36.84
CA PRO A 14 -13.69 29.34 -35.66
C PRO A 14 -12.23 29.59 -35.25
N ILE A 15 -11.80 29.46 -34.01
CA ILE A 15 -12.05 28.40 -33.07
C ILE A 15 -11.74 29.00 -31.70
N ALA A 16 -12.57 28.69 -30.72
CA ALA A 16 -12.36 28.98 -29.32
C ALA A 16 -10.90 28.73 -28.92
N ALA A 17 -10.27 29.72 -28.28
CA ALA A 17 -9.05 29.50 -27.53
C ALA A 17 -9.38 28.49 -26.43
N GLU A 18 -9.05 27.23 -26.68
CA GLU A 18 -9.07 26.19 -25.67
C GLU A 18 -8.17 26.65 -24.53
N ALA A 19 -8.78 27.01 -23.41
CA ALA A 19 -8.10 27.14 -22.15
C ALA A 19 -7.42 25.79 -21.88
N VAL A 20 -6.11 25.74 -22.13
CA VAL A 20 -5.24 24.66 -21.65
C VAL A 20 -5.29 24.75 -20.13
N VAL A 21 -6.17 23.96 -19.53
CA VAL A 21 -6.14 23.69 -18.10
C VAL A 21 -4.84 22.92 -17.88
N GLU A 22 -3.82 23.64 -17.45
CA GLU A 22 -2.56 23.08 -16.99
C GLU A 22 -2.87 22.33 -15.69
N ILE A 23 -3.28 21.08 -15.83
CA ILE A 23 -3.52 20.18 -14.71
C ILE A 23 -2.14 19.91 -14.13
N ASN A 24 -1.76 20.63 -13.07
CA ASN A 24 -0.63 20.27 -12.23
C ASN A 24 -0.86 18.84 -11.74
N GLN A 25 -0.29 17.87 -12.44
CA GLN A 25 -0.22 16.49 -12.00
C GLN A 25 0.80 16.42 -10.87
N GLU A 26 0.46 16.95 -9.69
CA GLU A 26 0.83 16.25 -8.48
C GLU A 26 0.10 14.92 -8.53
N LYS A 27 0.72 13.96 -9.23
CA LYS A 27 0.25 12.60 -9.36
C LYS A 27 0.11 12.08 -7.93
N LEU A 28 -1.11 12.03 -7.43
CA LEU A 28 -1.41 11.46 -6.12
C LEU A 28 -0.86 10.04 -6.13
N MET A 29 0.30 9.84 -5.52
CA MET A 29 0.95 8.54 -5.49
C MET A 29 0.33 7.80 -4.32
N PHE A 30 -0.73 7.05 -4.62
CA PHE A 30 -1.26 6.10 -3.67
C PHE A 30 -0.29 4.92 -3.56
N GLU A 31 0.05 4.56 -2.33
CA GLU A 31 0.77 3.33 -2.05
C GLU A 31 0.03 2.51 -1.01
N TRP A 32 0.21 1.19 -1.10
CA TRP A 32 -0.21 0.28 -0.06
C TRP A 32 0.97 0.01 0.87
N VAL A 33 0.69 0.05 2.16
CA VAL A 33 1.66 -0.15 3.23
C VAL A 33 1.17 -1.29 4.11
N LEU A 34 2.06 -2.22 4.39
CA LEU A 34 1.84 -3.32 5.30
C LEU A 34 2.23 -2.88 6.71
N LEU A 35 1.26 -2.80 7.61
CA LEU A 35 1.49 -2.73 9.05
C LEU A 35 1.54 -4.16 9.58
N PHE A 36 2.65 -4.54 10.20
CA PHE A 36 2.89 -5.89 10.70
C PHE A 36 3.23 -5.83 12.19
N ALA A 37 2.52 -6.57 13.02
CA ALA A 37 2.69 -6.56 14.47
C ALA A 37 2.90 -7.97 15.00
N LEU A 38 4.02 -8.16 15.70
CA LEU A 38 4.28 -9.38 16.47
C LEU A 38 4.02 -9.12 17.94
N THR A 39 3.34 -10.05 18.60
CA THR A 39 3.02 -9.98 20.03
C THR A 39 3.26 -11.31 20.72
N LEU A 40 3.56 -11.30 22.01
CA LEU A 40 3.66 -12.51 22.83
C LEU A 40 2.35 -12.71 23.60
N LYS A 41 1.68 -13.84 23.36
CA LYS A 41 0.50 -14.25 24.15
C LYS A 41 0.96 -14.99 25.39
N THR A 42 0.79 -14.37 26.56
CA THR A 42 1.13 -14.99 27.86
C THR A 42 -0.10 -15.63 28.48
N THR A 43 -0.96 -14.85 29.12
CA THR A 43 -2.22 -15.29 29.69
C THR A 43 -3.39 -14.93 28.77
N PRO A 44 -4.51 -15.68 28.78
CA PRO A 44 -5.68 -15.32 27.97
C PRO A 44 -6.13 -13.89 28.26
N GLY A 45 -6.12 -13.03 27.24
CA GLY A 45 -6.48 -11.61 27.35
C GLY A 45 -5.32 -10.65 27.62
N GLU A 46 -4.13 -11.16 27.93
CA GLU A 46 -2.93 -10.35 28.13
C GLU A 46 -2.03 -10.39 26.89
N ILE A 47 -1.76 -9.22 26.31
CA ILE A 47 -0.81 -9.04 25.22
C ILE A 47 0.42 -8.36 25.80
N ARG A 48 1.56 -9.06 25.81
CA ARG A 48 2.85 -8.47 26.17
C ARG A 48 3.65 -8.16 24.91
N ASP A 49 4.39 -7.06 24.96
CA ASP A 49 5.42 -6.66 23.99
C ASP A 49 4.96 -6.67 22.52
N ILE A 50 4.25 -5.60 22.11
CA ILE A 50 3.88 -5.38 20.71
C ILE A 50 5.06 -4.78 19.96
N SER A 51 5.55 -5.48 18.94
CA SER A 51 6.61 -4.99 18.03
C SER A 51 6.04 -4.71 16.64
N PRO A 52 5.65 -3.47 16.33
CA PRO A 52 5.15 -3.09 15.01
C PRO A 52 6.30 -2.82 14.03
N VAL A 53 6.08 -3.21 12.77
CA VAL A 53 6.95 -2.97 11.61
C VAL A 53 6.10 -2.49 10.44
N ILE A 54 6.57 -1.47 9.74
CA ILE A 54 5.89 -0.89 8.59
C ILE A 54 6.71 -1.21 7.34
N VAL A 55 6.10 -1.89 6.36
CA VAL A 55 6.72 -2.21 5.07
C VAL A 55 5.97 -1.45 3.97
N GLN A 56 6.69 -0.60 3.25
CA GLN A 56 6.13 0.27 2.21
C GLN A 56 6.42 -0.27 0.80
N GLY A 57 5.83 0.36 -0.22
CA GLY A 57 6.17 0.13 -1.62
C GLY A 57 5.27 -0.88 -2.35
N PHE A 58 4.11 -1.22 -1.80
CA PHE A 58 3.16 -2.08 -2.49
C PHE A 58 2.28 -1.27 -3.46
N THR A 59 2.15 -1.76 -4.69
CA THR A 59 1.36 -1.11 -5.75
C THR A 59 -0.13 -1.48 -5.72
N SER A 60 -0.51 -2.53 -4.97
CA SER A 60 -1.89 -2.96 -4.83
C SER A 60 -2.13 -3.62 -3.46
N LYS A 61 -3.39 -3.67 -3.05
CA LYS A 61 -3.82 -4.33 -1.82
C LYS A 61 -3.47 -5.82 -1.83
N GLU A 62 -3.68 -6.49 -2.96
CA GLU A 62 -3.45 -7.93 -3.10
C GLU A 62 -1.97 -8.28 -2.88
N ARG A 63 -1.05 -7.51 -3.48
CA ARG A 63 0.39 -7.70 -3.27
C ARG A 63 0.80 -7.45 -1.83
N CYS A 64 0.24 -6.41 -1.20
CA CYS A 64 0.45 -6.14 0.22
C CYS A 64 -0.02 -7.30 1.10
N THR A 65 -1.24 -7.80 0.87
CA THR A 65 -1.82 -8.91 1.64
C THR A 65 -1.01 -10.19 1.46
N GLN A 66 -0.65 -10.54 0.22
CA GLN A 66 0.17 -11.72 -0.06
C GLN A 66 1.54 -11.63 0.63
N ALA A 67 2.17 -10.45 0.64
CA ALA A 67 3.40 -10.23 1.37
C ALA A 67 3.19 -10.40 2.88
N GLY A 68 2.11 -9.84 3.45
CA GLY A 68 1.74 -10.02 4.85
C GLY A 68 1.60 -11.49 5.26
N GLU A 69 0.88 -12.28 4.47
CA GLU A 69 0.71 -13.73 4.72
C GLU A 69 2.03 -14.51 4.65
N LEU A 70 2.89 -14.17 3.70
CA LEU A 70 4.20 -14.82 3.54
C LEU A 70 5.11 -14.46 4.72
N LEU A 71 5.20 -13.18 5.07
CA LEU A 71 6.00 -12.68 6.18
C LEU A 71 5.50 -13.26 7.51
N ALA A 72 4.20 -13.38 7.72
CA ALA A 72 3.62 -14.00 8.90
C ALA A 72 4.08 -15.45 9.07
N ARG A 73 3.95 -16.27 8.01
CA ARG A 73 4.40 -17.67 8.03
C ARG A 73 5.89 -17.80 8.34
N GLN A 74 6.73 -17.00 7.68
CA GLN A 74 8.18 -17.03 7.90
C GLN A 74 8.55 -16.59 9.32
N THR A 75 7.89 -15.56 9.84
CA THR A 75 8.15 -15.02 11.18
C THR A 75 7.81 -16.04 12.27
N ILE A 76 6.72 -16.80 12.15
CA ILE A 76 6.41 -17.90 13.09
C ILE A 76 7.54 -18.93 13.13
N VAL A 77 8.04 -19.33 11.96
CA VAL A 77 9.14 -20.30 11.86
C VAL A 77 10.42 -19.75 12.48
N LEU A 78 10.75 -18.48 12.23
CA LEU A 78 11.92 -17.82 12.80
C LEU A 78 11.82 -17.69 14.32
N ALA A 79 10.67 -17.26 14.83
CA ALA A 79 10.41 -17.16 16.27
C ALA A 79 10.53 -18.53 16.95
N GLY A 80 10.00 -19.59 16.35
CA GLY A 80 10.14 -20.96 16.85
C GLY A 80 11.59 -21.42 16.91
N ARG A 81 12.42 -21.10 15.90
CA ARG A 81 13.87 -21.41 15.92
C ARG A 81 14.61 -20.62 17.00
N ALA A 82 14.33 -19.32 17.12
CA ALA A 82 14.94 -18.45 18.12
C ALA A 82 14.66 -18.96 19.54
N ARG A 83 13.40 -19.34 19.84
CA ARG A 83 13.03 -19.95 21.13
C ARG A 83 13.80 -21.24 21.43
N LYS A 84 13.93 -22.13 20.43
CA LYS A 84 14.73 -23.36 20.58
C LYS A 84 16.20 -23.07 20.86
N GLN A 85 16.80 -22.08 20.19
CA GLN A 85 18.19 -21.67 20.42
C GLN A 85 18.41 -21.09 21.83
N GLN A 86 17.38 -20.48 22.41
CA GLN A 86 17.40 -19.98 23.78
C GLN A 86 17.12 -21.08 24.84
N GLY A 87 16.96 -22.34 24.43
CA GLY A 87 16.69 -23.44 25.35
C GLY A 87 15.25 -23.49 25.89
N VAL A 88 14.33 -22.70 25.31
CA VAL A 88 12.92 -22.72 25.69
C VAL A 88 12.32 -24.03 25.24
N ARG A 89 11.87 -24.86 26.20
CA ARG A 89 11.28 -26.17 25.90
C ARG A 89 9.91 -25.98 25.22
N ASN A 90 9.59 -26.87 24.27
CA ASN A 90 8.33 -26.80 23.51
C ASN A 90 7.07 -26.99 24.38
N ASP A 91 7.20 -27.49 25.61
CA ASP A 91 6.12 -27.72 26.57
C ASP A 91 5.89 -26.53 27.53
N THR A 92 6.76 -25.52 27.51
CA THR A 92 6.54 -24.28 28.26
C THR A 92 5.63 -23.36 27.46
N SER A 93 4.40 -23.16 27.98
CA SER A 93 3.36 -22.33 27.36
C SER A 93 3.68 -20.83 27.39
N GLU A 94 4.84 -20.43 27.91
CA GLU A 94 5.23 -19.03 28.01
C GLU A 94 5.45 -18.44 26.61
N GLY A 95 4.40 -17.82 26.07
CA GLY A 95 4.48 -16.92 24.92
C GLY A 95 4.39 -17.59 23.55
N ILE A 96 3.21 -18.05 23.09
CA ILE A 96 3.06 -18.34 21.65
C ILE A 96 3.06 -16.99 20.91
N PRO A 97 3.98 -16.75 19.95
CA PRO A 97 3.96 -15.52 19.18
C PRO A 97 2.66 -15.45 18.38
N SER A 98 1.95 -14.34 18.50
CA SER A 98 0.82 -13.98 17.66
C SER A 98 1.28 -12.94 16.66
N ILE A 99 0.85 -13.09 15.41
CA ILE A 99 1.16 -12.14 14.35
C ILE A 99 -0.14 -11.60 13.80
N ASN A 100 -0.23 -10.28 13.76
CA ASN A 100 -1.32 -9.57 13.12
C ASN A 100 -0.72 -8.69 12.02
N PHE A 101 -1.42 -8.54 10.90
CA PHE A 101 -1.00 -7.61 9.87
C PHE A 101 -2.20 -6.98 9.18
N GLU A 102 -2.00 -5.78 8.65
CA GLU A 102 -3.01 -5.01 7.93
C GLU A 102 -2.37 -4.26 6.77
N CYS A 103 -3.14 -4.09 5.69
CA CYS A 103 -2.73 -3.32 4.53
C CYS A 103 -3.52 -2.01 4.47
N LEU A 104 -2.79 -0.90 4.62
CA LEU A 104 -3.34 0.44 4.63
C LEU A 104 -2.97 1.15 3.33
N GLN A 105 -3.94 1.80 2.70
CA GLN A 105 -3.68 2.70 1.58
C GLN A 105 -3.32 4.08 2.13
N ILE A 106 -2.19 4.62 1.69
CA ILE A 106 -1.79 5.99 2.02
C ILE A 106 -1.54 6.79 0.76
N GLN A 107 -1.75 8.09 0.86
CA GLN A 107 -1.52 9.07 -0.20
C GLN A 107 -0.22 9.80 0.13
N LYS A 108 0.74 9.77 -0.81
CA LYS A 108 2.02 10.48 -0.72
C LYS A 108 2.03 11.72 -1.59
#